data_AF-A0A1S3I4Z1-F1
#
_entry.id   AF-A0A1S3I4Z1-F1
#
_cell.length_a   1.000
_cell.length_b   1.000
_cell.length_c   1.000
_cell.angle_alpha   90.00
_cell.angle_beta   90.00
_cell.angle_gamma   90.00
#
_symmetry.space_group_name_H-M   'P 1'
#
loop_
_entity.id
_entity.type
_entity.pdbx_description
1 polymer ?
#
loop_
_entity_poly.entity_id
_entity_poly.type
_entity_poly.pdbx_seq_one_letter_code
_entity_poly.pdbx_strand_id
1 'polypeptide(L)'
;MSYLLEILVILGLYCNFALGVELTFELPDNARDCFHEVIDKDVKCTIEFQVITGGNYDVDLELKSPSGQILYKDVKKQYDSFTWTTDMRGEYTFCFSNEFSTYSHKTVYFDFQVGEEKPLLPDMGAHAKALTQLESSAVTIHEAMKVVIDYQTHHRLREGQGRSFAEGLNERVQYWSIGQTVVILIIGIGQVLVLRSFFSDKKSVSVHT
;
A
#
# COMPACT_ATOMS: atom_id res chain seq x y z
N MET A 1 -2.61 26.17 -35.04
CA MET A 1 -2.87 26.15 -33.58
C MET A 1 -4.00 25.21 -33.19
N SER A 2 -5.17 25.22 -33.84
CA SER A 2 -6.29 24.31 -33.49
C SER A 2 -5.97 22.82 -33.55
N TYR A 3 -5.28 22.34 -34.60
CA TYR A 3 -4.95 20.91 -34.73
C TYR A 3 -4.03 20.38 -33.63
N LEU A 4 -3.16 21.24 -33.07
CA LEU A 4 -2.25 20.83 -32.00
C LEU A 4 -3.01 20.66 -30.67
N LEU A 5 -4.05 21.47 -30.45
CA LEU A 5 -4.95 21.38 -29.29
C LEU A 5 -5.80 20.11 -29.37
N GLU A 6 -6.34 19.80 -30.55
CA GLU A 6 -7.14 18.57 -30.76
C GLU A 6 -6.30 17.31 -30.57
N ILE A 7 -5.06 17.29 -31.06
CA ILE A 7 -4.13 16.16 -30.84
C ILE A 7 -3.81 15.99 -29.35
N LEU A 8 -3.60 17.09 -28.61
CA LEU A 8 -3.33 17.06 -27.15
C LEU A 8 -4.53 16.55 -26.35
N VAL A 9 -5.75 16.94 -26.74
CA VAL A 9 -6.99 16.46 -26.11
C VAL A 9 -7.21 14.98 -26.38
N ILE A 10 -6.96 14.53 -27.62
CA ILE A 10 -7.06 13.10 -27.98
C ILE A 10 -5.99 12.29 -27.23
N LEU A 11 -4.73 12.76 -27.14
CA LEU A 11 -3.68 12.09 -26.37
C LEU A 11 -4.02 12.01 -24.87
N GLY A 12 -4.64 13.05 -24.30
CA GLY A 12 -5.08 13.07 -22.90
C GLY A 12 -6.23 12.08 -22.62
N LEU A 13 -7.14 11.90 -23.59
CA LEU A 13 -8.24 10.93 -23.52
C LEU A 13 -7.76 9.47 -23.58
N TYR A 14 -6.68 9.17 -24.31
CA TYR A 14 -6.09 7.84 -24.37
C TYR A 14 -5.34 7.42 -23.09
N CYS A 15 -5.11 8.34 -22.14
CA CYS A 15 -4.24 8.10 -20.99
C CYS A 15 -4.94 7.55 -19.74
N ASN A 16 -6.23 7.20 -19.79
CA ASN A 16 -7.06 6.92 -18.59
C ASN A 16 -7.68 5.52 -18.52
N PHE A 17 -7.19 4.54 -19.26
CA PHE A 17 -7.54 3.15 -18.97
C PHE A 17 -6.55 2.57 -17.95
N ALA A 18 -6.77 2.90 -16.68
CA ALA A 18 -6.23 2.12 -15.58
C ALA A 18 -7.21 0.96 -15.34
N LEU A 19 -6.88 -0.23 -15.84
CA LEU A 19 -7.49 -1.47 -15.38
C LEU A 19 -6.80 -1.82 -14.06
N GLY A 20 -7.46 -1.55 -12.94
CA GLY A 20 -7.04 -2.03 -11.62
C GLY A 20 -7.74 -3.34 -11.30
N VAL A 21 -6.97 -4.39 -11.01
CA VAL A 21 -7.48 -5.68 -10.48
C VAL A 21 -7.35 -5.74 -8.96
N GLU A 22 -6.70 -4.75 -8.36
CA GLU A 22 -6.30 -4.72 -6.95
C GLU A 22 -6.85 -3.44 -6.30
N LEU A 23 -7.41 -3.54 -5.08
CA LEU A 23 -7.99 -2.39 -4.38
C LEU A 23 -7.17 -2.03 -3.15
N THR A 24 -6.72 -0.78 -3.10
CA THR A 24 -6.16 -0.16 -1.89
C THR A 24 -7.13 0.89 -1.40
N PHE A 25 -7.51 0.82 -0.13
CA PHE A 25 -8.43 1.78 0.48
C PHE A 25 -7.94 2.23 1.85
N GLU A 26 -8.44 3.39 2.26
CA GLU A 26 -8.19 3.94 3.60
C GLU A 26 -9.32 3.53 4.53
N LEU A 27 -8.97 2.84 5.62
CA LEU A 27 -9.86 2.43 6.69
C LEU A 27 -9.70 3.41 7.87
N PRO A 28 -10.73 4.23 8.16
CA PRO A 28 -10.66 5.22 9.23
C PRO A 28 -10.43 4.61 10.62
N ASP A 29 -10.09 5.45 11.60
CA ASP A 29 -10.09 5.06 13.01
C ASP A 29 -11.49 4.74 13.50
N ASN A 30 -11.58 3.75 14.39
CA ASN A 30 -12.85 3.27 14.95
C ASN A 30 -13.91 2.86 13.90
N ALA A 31 -13.49 2.45 12.70
CA ALA A 31 -14.38 2.13 11.59
C ALA A 31 -14.23 0.69 11.11
N ARG A 32 -15.25 0.21 10.39
CA ARG A 32 -15.30 -1.10 9.76
C ARG A 32 -15.91 -0.95 8.37
N ASP A 33 -15.18 -1.41 7.36
CA ASP A 33 -15.64 -1.43 5.97
C ASP A 33 -15.86 -2.87 5.51
N CYS A 34 -16.95 -3.08 4.79
CA CYS A 34 -17.38 -4.38 4.31
C CYS A 34 -17.56 -4.36 2.80
N PHE A 35 -17.14 -5.44 2.16
CA PHE A 35 -17.26 -5.67 0.74
C PHE A 35 -18.07 -6.94 0.50
N HIS A 36 -18.83 -6.95 -0.59
CA HIS A 36 -19.81 -7.97 -0.89
C HIS A 36 -19.66 -8.42 -2.34
N GLU A 37 -19.60 -9.73 -2.56
CA GLU A 37 -19.51 -10.32 -3.91
C GLU A 37 -20.44 -11.53 -4.00
N VAL A 38 -21.15 -11.66 -5.13
CA VAL A 38 -22.05 -12.78 -5.39
C VAL A 38 -21.29 -13.86 -6.15
N ILE A 39 -21.15 -15.03 -5.52
CA ILE A 39 -20.33 -16.12 -6.04
C ILE A 39 -21.19 -17.36 -6.26
N ASP A 40 -20.91 -18.09 -7.33
CA ASP A 40 -21.53 -19.38 -7.61
C ASP A 40 -21.02 -20.50 -6.67
N LYS A 41 -21.74 -21.61 -6.64
CA LYS A 41 -21.39 -22.79 -5.84
C LYS A 41 -20.17 -23.52 -6.42
N ASP A 42 -19.36 -24.13 -5.56
CA ASP A 42 -18.23 -25.00 -5.93
C ASP A 42 -17.11 -24.22 -6.67
N VAL A 43 -16.96 -22.94 -6.34
CA VAL A 43 -15.95 -22.01 -6.89
C VAL A 43 -14.86 -21.79 -5.86
N LYS A 44 -13.60 -21.97 -6.26
CA LYS A 44 -12.43 -21.68 -5.41
C LYS A 44 -12.22 -20.16 -5.35
N CYS A 45 -12.13 -19.62 -4.13
CA CYS A 45 -11.91 -18.21 -3.89
C CYS A 45 -10.69 -18.01 -3.00
N THR A 46 -9.95 -16.94 -3.22
CA THR A 46 -8.81 -16.54 -2.39
C THR A 46 -8.95 -15.06 -2.04
N ILE A 47 -8.82 -14.75 -0.75
CA ILE A 47 -8.65 -13.37 -0.27
C ILE A 47 -7.25 -13.21 0.27
N GLU A 48 -6.55 -12.19 -0.19
CA GLU A 48 -5.24 -11.80 0.31
C GLU A 48 -5.27 -10.33 0.69
N PHE A 49 -4.66 -9.98 1.81
CA PHE A 49 -4.57 -8.58 2.23
C PHE A 49 -3.23 -8.26 2.86
N GLN A 50 -2.85 -6.99 2.74
CA GLN A 50 -1.64 -6.42 3.32
C GLN A 50 -1.95 -5.02 3.84
N VAL A 51 -1.65 -4.78 5.11
CA VAL A 51 -1.71 -3.42 5.66
C VAL A 51 -0.44 -2.69 5.25
N ILE A 52 -0.59 -1.56 4.53
CA ILE A 52 0.53 -0.77 4.02
C ILE A 52 0.99 0.24 5.07
N THR A 53 0.05 0.97 5.68
CA THR A 53 0.34 2.06 6.63
C THR A 53 -0.65 2.06 7.80
N GLY A 54 -0.26 2.74 8.90
CA GLY A 54 -1.12 3.01 10.04
C GLY A 54 -0.85 2.17 11.30
N GLY A 55 -0.55 2.84 12.42
CA GLY A 55 -0.37 2.20 13.73
C GLY A 55 0.67 1.06 13.71
N ASN A 56 0.27 -0.12 14.19
CA ASN A 56 1.08 -1.34 14.18
C ASN A 56 0.96 -2.17 12.89
N TYR A 57 0.41 -1.57 11.83
CA TYR A 57 0.15 -2.25 10.55
C TYR A 57 -0.77 -3.48 10.68
N ASP A 58 -1.71 -3.48 11.62
CA ASP A 58 -2.60 -4.61 11.92
C ASP A 58 -4.07 -4.31 11.56
N VAL A 59 -4.87 -5.31 11.18
CA VAL A 59 -6.31 -5.17 10.95
C VAL A 59 -7.05 -6.46 11.35
N ASP A 60 -8.32 -6.35 11.68
CA ASP A 60 -9.18 -7.52 11.90
C ASP A 60 -9.94 -7.83 10.60
N LEU A 61 -9.96 -9.10 10.16
CA LEU A 61 -10.69 -9.55 8.97
C LEU A 61 -11.74 -10.59 9.38
N GLU A 62 -12.97 -10.39 8.93
CA GLU A 62 -14.08 -11.34 9.13
C GLU A 62 -14.75 -11.63 7.77
N LEU A 63 -14.75 -12.91 7.37
CA LEU A 63 -15.40 -13.43 6.18
C LEU A 63 -16.63 -14.25 6.55
N LYS A 64 -17.76 -13.94 5.93
CA LYS A 64 -19.06 -14.59 6.13
C LYS A 64 -19.59 -15.19 4.84
N SER A 65 -20.16 -16.38 4.96
CA SER A 65 -20.94 -17.02 3.91
C SER A 65 -22.32 -16.36 3.75
N PRO A 66 -23.05 -16.67 2.66
CA PRO A 66 -24.43 -16.21 2.46
C PRO A 66 -25.41 -16.71 3.53
N SER A 67 -25.07 -17.80 4.22
CA SER A 67 -25.85 -18.34 5.35
C SER A 67 -25.56 -17.63 6.68
N GLY A 68 -24.62 -16.67 6.69
CA GLY A 68 -24.18 -15.96 7.88
C GLY A 68 -23.13 -16.71 8.71
N GLN A 69 -22.64 -17.86 8.23
CA GLN A 69 -21.57 -18.60 8.88
C GLN A 69 -20.24 -17.86 8.68
N ILE A 70 -19.47 -17.71 9.77
CA ILE A 70 -18.12 -17.16 9.70
C ILE A 70 -17.19 -18.23 9.14
N LEU A 71 -16.64 -17.99 7.95
CA LEU A 71 -15.70 -18.89 7.29
C LEU A 71 -14.26 -18.63 7.72
N TYR A 72 -13.94 -17.36 7.93
CA TYR A 72 -12.63 -16.93 8.40
C TYR A 72 -12.78 -15.72 9.31
N LYS A 73 -12.03 -15.72 10.41
CA LYS A 73 -11.97 -14.59 11.33
C LYS A 73 -10.62 -14.60 12.01
N ASP A 74 -9.85 -13.55 11.76
CA ASP A 74 -8.58 -13.33 12.42
C ASP A 74 -8.44 -11.88 12.83
N VAL A 75 -7.70 -11.68 13.92
CA VAL A 75 -7.55 -10.38 14.57
C VAL A 75 -6.09 -9.93 14.53
N LYS A 76 -5.89 -8.62 14.39
CA LYS A 76 -4.59 -7.94 14.42
C LYS A 76 -3.53 -8.56 13.51
N LYS A 77 -3.92 -8.96 12.30
CA LYS A 77 -2.99 -9.47 11.29
C LYS A 77 -2.46 -8.34 10.43
N GLN A 78 -1.18 -8.40 10.07
CA GLN A 78 -0.56 -7.45 9.14
C GLN A 78 -0.70 -7.88 7.69
N TYR A 79 -0.68 -9.19 7.49
CA TYR A 79 -0.78 -9.88 6.22
C TYR A 79 -1.43 -11.23 6.48
N ASP A 80 -2.35 -11.63 5.61
CA ASP A 80 -2.82 -13.01 5.56
C ASP A 80 -3.37 -13.35 4.17
N SER A 81 -3.39 -14.64 3.86
CA SER A 81 -3.99 -15.17 2.65
C SER A 81 -4.84 -16.39 3.00
N PHE A 82 -6.11 -16.35 2.63
CA PHE A 82 -7.07 -17.41 2.93
C PHE A 82 -7.78 -17.86 1.66
N THR A 83 -7.69 -19.16 1.38
CA THR A 83 -8.33 -19.81 0.24
C THR A 83 -9.41 -20.77 0.72
N TRP A 84 -10.60 -20.69 0.12
CA TRP A 84 -11.71 -21.59 0.39
C TRP A 84 -12.45 -21.97 -0.89
N THR A 85 -13.42 -22.88 -0.77
CA THR A 85 -14.33 -23.26 -1.85
C THR A 85 -15.76 -22.97 -1.40
N THR A 86 -16.56 -22.35 -2.27
CA THR A 86 -17.93 -21.96 -1.95
C THR A 86 -18.85 -23.18 -1.80
N ASP A 87 -19.56 -23.25 -0.68
CA ASP A 87 -20.49 -24.34 -0.35
C ASP A 87 -21.87 -24.13 -0.98
N MET A 88 -22.27 -22.87 -1.14
CA MET A 88 -23.52 -22.46 -1.75
C MET A 88 -23.33 -21.18 -2.57
N ARG A 89 -24.22 -21.01 -3.57
CA ARG A 89 -24.34 -19.77 -4.33
C ARG A 89 -24.96 -18.69 -3.44
N GLY A 90 -24.37 -17.50 -3.44
CA GLY A 90 -24.92 -16.34 -2.75
C GLY A 90 -23.91 -15.23 -2.56
N GLU A 91 -24.29 -14.25 -1.75
CA GLU A 91 -23.48 -13.09 -1.40
C GLU A 91 -22.53 -13.42 -0.24
N TYR A 92 -21.23 -13.40 -0.51
CA TYR A 92 -20.19 -13.52 0.50
C TYR A 92 -19.78 -12.12 0.94
N THR A 93 -19.59 -11.94 2.25
CA THR A 93 -19.23 -10.64 2.83
C THR A 93 -17.90 -10.75 3.55
N PHE A 94 -16.94 -9.90 3.20
CA PHE A 94 -15.68 -9.78 3.93
C PHE A 94 -15.52 -8.35 4.44
N CYS A 95 -15.17 -8.23 5.72
CA CYS A 95 -15.07 -6.94 6.39
C CYS A 95 -13.72 -6.76 7.06
N PHE A 96 -13.13 -5.59 6.85
CA PHE A 96 -11.94 -5.12 7.55
C PHE A 96 -12.36 -4.18 8.68
N SER A 97 -11.90 -4.44 9.90
CA SER A 97 -12.21 -3.61 11.07
C SER A 97 -10.95 -3.00 11.69
N ASN A 98 -11.05 -1.70 11.96
CA ASN A 98 -10.10 -0.88 12.70
C ASN A 98 -10.73 -0.27 13.97
N GLU A 99 -11.77 -0.90 14.50
CA GLU A 99 -12.47 -0.46 15.72
C GLU A 99 -11.53 -0.36 16.94
N PHE A 100 -10.44 -1.14 16.96
CA PHE A 100 -9.47 -1.13 18.04
C PHE A 100 -8.49 0.06 18.02
N SER A 101 -8.36 0.78 16.90
CA SER A 101 -7.47 1.95 16.81
C SER A 101 -8.28 3.23 16.96
N THR A 102 -8.03 3.97 18.03
CA THR A 102 -8.75 5.22 18.35
C THR A 102 -8.14 6.47 17.71
N TYR A 103 -6.97 6.36 17.07
CA TYR A 103 -6.22 7.54 16.62
C TYR A 103 -5.53 7.36 15.26
N SER A 104 -5.31 6.13 14.80
CA SER A 104 -4.63 5.85 13.54
C SER A 104 -5.57 5.22 12.53
N HIS A 105 -5.81 5.94 11.43
CA HIS A 105 -6.33 5.34 10.19
C HIS A 105 -5.29 4.37 9.62
N LYS A 106 -5.76 3.45 8.77
CA LYS A 106 -4.94 2.41 8.14
C LYS A 106 -5.17 2.43 6.65
N THR A 107 -4.14 2.13 5.87
CA THR A 107 -4.29 1.88 4.43
C THR A 107 -4.12 0.40 4.20
N VAL A 108 -5.17 -0.24 3.68
CA VAL A 108 -5.23 -1.68 3.47
C VAL A 108 -5.31 -1.95 1.97
N TYR A 109 -4.39 -2.78 1.49
CA TYR A 109 -4.46 -3.41 0.19
C TYR A 109 -5.13 -4.75 0.34
N PHE A 110 -6.05 -5.09 -0.56
CA PHE A 110 -6.53 -6.45 -0.70
C PHE A 110 -6.72 -6.85 -2.15
N ASP A 111 -6.59 -8.15 -2.38
CA ASP A 111 -6.92 -8.83 -3.62
C ASP A 111 -7.94 -9.92 -3.33
N PHE A 112 -9.00 -9.95 -4.15
CA PHE A 112 -10.07 -10.92 -4.02
C PHE A 112 -10.27 -11.67 -5.33
N GLN A 113 -9.78 -12.90 -5.37
CA GLN A 113 -9.80 -13.75 -6.57
C GLN A 113 -10.97 -14.74 -6.49
N VAL A 114 -11.86 -14.68 -7.49
CA VAL A 114 -13.01 -15.57 -7.61
C VAL A 114 -12.86 -16.50 -8.81
N GLY A 115 -12.82 -17.79 -8.52
CA GLY A 115 -12.73 -18.85 -9.53
C GLY A 115 -11.35 -19.03 -10.13
N GLU A 116 -11.28 -19.95 -11.10
CA GLU A 116 -10.09 -20.11 -11.92
C GLU A 116 -10.10 -19.07 -13.03
N GLU A 117 -8.95 -18.45 -13.26
CA GLU A 117 -8.75 -17.53 -14.37
C GLU A 117 -9.08 -18.23 -15.69
N LYS A 118 -9.74 -17.51 -16.61
CA LYS A 118 -10.16 -18.09 -17.89
C LYS A 118 -8.95 -18.70 -18.60
N PRO A 119 -9.03 -19.96 -19.06
CA PRO A 119 -7.93 -20.59 -19.74
C PRO A 119 -7.55 -19.78 -20.99
N LEU A 120 -6.26 -19.65 -21.26
CA LEU A 120 -5.72 -18.89 -22.38
C LEU A 120 -6.28 -19.30 -23.74
N LEU A 121 -6.65 -20.57 -23.87
CA LEU A 121 -7.16 -21.16 -25.10
C LEU A 121 -8.63 -21.58 -24.89
N PRO A 122 -9.56 -21.15 -25.75
CA PRO A 122 -10.97 -21.48 -25.61
C PRO A 122 -11.26 -22.98 -25.74
N ASP A 123 -10.37 -23.78 -26.35
CA ASP A 123 -10.55 -25.22 -26.57
C ASP A 123 -10.10 -26.10 -25.37
N MET A 124 -9.41 -25.52 -24.37
CA MET A 124 -8.91 -26.29 -23.22
C MET A 124 -10.00 -26.89 -22.33
N GLY A 125 -11.18 -26.28 -22.29
CA GLY A 125 -12.31 -26.74 -21.45
C GLY A 125 -13.39 -27.53 -22.18
N ALA A 126 -13.44 -27.47 -23.51
CA ALA A 126 -14.57 -27.98 -24.30
C ALA A 126 -14.26 -29.25 -25.10
N HIS A 127 -13.00 -29.44 -25.53
CA HIS A 127 -12.58 -30.67 -26.20
C HIS A 127 -11.20 -31.10 -25.69
N ALA A 128 -11.11 -32.34 -25.20
CA ALA A 128 -9.87 -33.01 -24.84
C ALA A 128 -9.02 -33.33 -26.09
N LYS A 129 -8.67 -32.32 -26.90
CA LYS A 129 -7.58 -32.44 -27.86
C LYS A 129 -6.28 -32.37 -27.09
N ALA A 130 -5.37 -33.31 -27.37
CA ALA A 130 -4.00 -33.21 -26.91
C ALA A 130 -3.44 -31.86 -27.41
N LEU A 131 -3.01 -31.02 -26.47
CA LEU A 131 -2.37 -29.75 -26.78
C LEU A 131 -1.19 -30.00 -27.72
N THR A 132 -1.05 -29.16 -28.73
CA THR A 132 0.17 -29.13 -29.52
C THR A 132 1.36 -28.72 -28.63
N GLN A 133 2.58 -29.08 -29.02
CA GLN A 133 3.79 -28.73 -28.27
C GLN A 133 3.92 -27.21 -28.02
N LEU A 134 3.42 -26.38 -28.96
CA LEU A 134 3.38 -24.93 -28.83
C LEU A 134 2.34 -24.46 -27.81
N GLU A 135 1.12 -25.01 -27.82
CA GLU A 135 0.07 -24.65 -26.88
C GLU A 135 0.45 -25.02 -25.44
N SER A 136 1.04 -26.20 -25.22
CA SER A 136 1.55 -26.59 -23.91
C SER A 136 2.64 -25.64 -23.42
N SER A 137 3.57 -25.23 -24.29
CA SER A 137 4.63 -24.28 -23.93
C SER A 137 4.06 -22.91 -23.58
N ALA A 138 3.06 -22.43 -24.33
CA ALA A 138 2.40 -21.15 -24.05
C ALA A 138 1.71 -21.13 -22.68
N VAL A 139 1.06 -22.23 -22.31
CA VAL A 139 0.38 -22.37 -21.01
C VAL A 139 1.37 -22.38 -19.86
N THR A 140 2.47 -23.13 -20.00
CA THR A 140 3.55 -23.12 -18.99
C THR A 140 4.16 -21.73 -18.81
N ILE A 141 4.39 -21.00 -19.90
CA ILE A 141 4.90 -19.62 -19.83
C ILE A 141 3.91 -18.70 -19.12
N HIS A 142 2.61 -18.86 -19.36
CA HIS A 142 1.57 -18.05 -18.73
C HIS A 142 1.44 -18.32 -17.23
N GLU A 143 1.45 -19.59 -16.82
CA GLU A 143 1.48 -19.94 -15.39
C GLU A 143 2.73 -19.36 -14.70
N ALA A 144 3.90 -19.45 -15.35
CA ALA A 144 5.12 -18.84 -14.84
C ALA A 144 5.02 -17.31 -14.75
N MET A 145 4.41 -16.66 -15.76
CA MET A 145 4.19 -15.22 -15.77
C MET A 145 3.26 -14.78 -14.65
N LYS A 146 2.22 -15.55 -14.34
CA LYS A 146 1.30 -15.29 -13.23
C LYS A 146 2.04 -15.25 -11.89
N VAL A 147 2.88 -16.25 -11.64
CA VAL A 147 3.73 -16.30 -10.42
C VAL A 147 4.66 -15.09 -10.35
N VAL A 148 5.23 -14.66 -11.48
CA VAL A 148 6.10 -13.48 -11.52
C VAL A 148 5.33 -12.19 -11.22
N ILE A 149 4.11 -12.04 -11.75
CA ILE A 149 3.27 -10.87 -11.49
C ILE A 149 2.93 -10.78 -10.00
N ASP A 150 2.47 -11.89 -9.41
CA ASP A 150 2.16 -11.99 -7.99
C ASP A 150 3.36 -11.59 -7.11
N TYR A 151 4.54 -12.16 -7.41
CA TYR A 151 5.77 -11.79 -6.71
C TYR A 151 6.13 -10.31 -6.87
N GLN A 152 5.93 -9.73 -8.06
CA GLN A 152 6.18 -8.31 -8.29
C GLN A 152 5.22 -7.43 -7.51
N THR A 153 3.93 -7.76 -7.45
CA THR A 153 2.95 -7.04 -6.64
C THR A 153 3.35 -7.07 -5.17
N HIS A 154 3.64 -8.25 -4.62
CA HIS A 154 4.08 -8.38 -3.24
C HIS A 154 5.35 -7.57 -2.94
N HIS A 155 6.35 -7.62 -3.84
CA HIS A 155 7.57 -6.84 -3.69
C HIS A 155 7.32 -5.34 -3.74
N ARG A 156 6.46 -4.86 -4.66
CA ARG A 156 6.08 -3.45 -4.77
C ARG A 156 5.38 -2.94 -3.52
N LEU A 157 4.48 -3.73 -2.93
CA LEU A 157 3.79 -3.38 -1.68
C LEU A 157 4.79 -3.23 -0.53
N ARG A 158 5.72 -4.18 -0.39
CA ARG A 158 6.76 -4.12 0.66
C ARG A 158 7.73 -2.97 0.45
N GLU A 159 8.13 -2.69 -0.78
CA GLU A 159 8.96 -1.55 -1.12
C GLU A 159 8.24 -0.23 -0.80
N GLY A 160 6.97 -0.11 -1.17
CA GLY A 160 6.13 1.05 -0.86
C GLY A 160 6.02 1.30 0.65
N GLN A 161 5.76 0.26 1.43
CA GLN A 161 5.74 0.34 2.89
C GLN A 161 7.11 0.77 3.45
N GLY A 162 8.19 0.14 3.00
CA GLY A 162 9.55 0.46 3.44
C GLY A 162 9.97 1.89 3.09
N ARG A 163 9.57 2.37 1.90
CA ARG A 163 9.81 3.73 1.45
C ARG A 163 9.06 4.75 2.30
N SER A 164 7.78 4.53 2.58
CA SER A 164 6.98 5.41 3.44
C SER A 164 7.60 5.53 4.84
N PHE A 165 8.04 4.40 5.42
CA PHE A 165 8.73 4.41 6.71
C PHE A 165 10.05 5.19 6.65
N ALA A 166 10.84 4.99 5.60
CA ALA A 166 12.13 5.68 5.43
C ALA A 166 11.95 7.19 5.26
N GLU A 167 10.98 7.63 4.47
CA GLU A 167 10.66 9.04 4.27
C GLU A 167 10.24 9.71 5.59
N GLY A 168 9.37 9.05 6.38
CA GLY A 168 8.96 9.56 7.70
C GLY A 168 10.09 9.63 8.73
N LEU A 169 11.01 8.66 8.71
CA LEU A 169 12.21 8.71 9.57
C LEU A 169 13.15 9.84 9.15
N ASN A 170 13.38 9.98 7.84
CA ASN A 170 14.25 11.00 7.28
C ASN A 170 13.77 12.41 7.65
N GLU A 171 12.48 12.69 7.51
CA GLU A 171 11.88 13.97 7.88
C GLU A 171 12.13 14.31 9.36
N ARG A 172 11.88 13.35 10.27
CA ARG A 172 12.09 13.54 11.70
C ARG A 172 13.56 13.81 12.03
N VAL A 173 14.49 13.03 11.46
CA VAL A 173 15.94 13.22 11.66
C VAL A 173 16.39 14.56 11.12
N GLN A 174 15.85 14.99 9.97
CA GLN A 174 16.16 16.28 9.36
C GLN A 174 15.75 17.45 10.28
N TYR A 175 14.55 17.42 10.87
CA TYR A 175 14.12 18.45 11.81
C TYR A 175 15.02 18.53 13.06
N TRP A 176 15.38 17.39 13.66
CA TRP A 176 16.31 17.36 14.79
C TRP A 176 17.71 17.88 14.41
N SER A 177 18.19 17.51 13.22
CA SER A 177 19.50 17.93 12.72
C SER A 177 19.56 19.44 12.49
N ILE A 178 18.52 20.03 11.88
CA ILE A 178 18.40 21.48 11.70
C ILE A 178 18.44 22.19 13.06
N GLY A 179 17.70 21.68 14.05
CA GLY A 179 17.70 22.23 15.41
C GLY A 179 19.10 22.22 16.04
N GLN A 180 19.82 21.10 15.93
CA GLN A 180 21.19 20.98 16.45
C GLN A 180 22.16 21.94 15.74
N THR A 181 22.06 22.08 14.41
CA THR A 181 22.88 23.04 13.65
C THR A 181 22.66 24.48 14.13
N VAL A 182 21.40 24.88 14.39
CA VAL A 182 21.09 26.22 14.92
C VAL A 182 21.71 26.43 16.30
N VAL A 183 21.62 25.44 17.20
CA VAL A 183 22.23 25.53 18.54
C VAL A 183 23.75 25.70 18.45
N ILE A 184 24.43 24.94 17.59
CA ILE A 184 25.88 25.05 17.39
C ILE A 184 26.27 26.45 16.89
N LEU A 185 25.49 27.02 15.95
CA LEU A 185 25.73 28.38 15.46
C LEU A 185 25.59 29.44 16.56
N ILE A 186 24.55 29.33 17.41
CA ILE A 186 24.33 30.23 18.54
C ILE A 186 25.51 30.17 19.52
N ILE A 187 25.96 28.96 19.86
CA ILE A 187 27.12 28.76 20.74
C ILE A 187 28.38 29.36 20.12
N GLY A 188 28.63 29.15 18.83
CA GLY A 188 29.77 29.70 18.12
C GLY A 188 29.80 31.24 18.13
N ILE A 189 28.65 31.88 17.86
CA ILE A 189 28.53 33.35 17.95
C ILE A 189 28.75 33.82 19.39
N GLY A 190 28.14 33.15 20.36
CA GLY A 190 28.28 33.46 21.78
C GLY A 190 29.74 33.39 22.23
N GLN A 191 30.49 32.36 21.83
CA GLN A 191 31.92 32.22 22.11
C GLN A 191 32.72 33.41 21.58
N VAL A 192 32.47 33.86 20.35
CA VAL A 192 33.18 35.01 19.76
C VAL A 192 32.85 36.31 20.50
N LEU A 193 31.60 36.52 20.89
CA LEU A 193 31.19 37.72 21.63
C LEU A 193 31.84 37.78 23.03
N VAL A 194 31.89 36.65 23.74
CA VAL A 194 32.53 36.56 25.05
C VAL A 194 34.03 36.82 24.94
N LEU A 195 34.72 36.20 23.97
CA LEU A 195 36.14 36.46 23.73
C LEU A 195 36.40 37.93 23.41
N ARG A 196 35.58 38.56 22.55
CA ARG A 196 35.69 39.99 22.26
C ARG A 196 35.48 40.86 23.51
N SER A 197 34.57 40.48 24.40
CA SER A 197 34.35 41.20 25.66
C SER A 197 35.55 41.12 26.61
N PHE A 198 36.28 40.00 26.63
CA PHE A 198 37.48 39.87 27.47
C PHE A 198 38.68 40.69 26.94
N PHE A 199 38.80 40.87 25.63
CA PHE A 199 39.90 41.61 25.01
C PHE A 199 39.58 43.09 24.71
N SER A 200 38.35 43.54 24.94
CA SER A 200 37.97 44.95 24.73
C SER A 200 38.19 45.77 26.00
N ASP A 201 39.38 46.33 26.17
CA ASP A 201 39.68 47.27 27.26
C ASP A 201 38.79 48.52 27.17
N LYS A 202 38.18 48.89 28.30
CA LYS A 202 37.44 50.16 28.42
C LYS A 202 38.45 51.31 28.32
N LYS A 203 38.38 52.11 27.25
CA LYS A 203 39.08 53.40 27.18
C LYS A 203 38.63 54.25 28.39
N SER A 204 39.50 54.39 29.38
CA SER A 204 39.33 55.37 30.45
C SER A 204 39.32 56.76 29.80
N VAL A 205 38.16 57.41 29.81
CA VAL A 205 38.04 58.83 29.48
C VAL A 205 38.82 59.58 30.55
N SER A 206 40.02 60.04 30.20
CA SER A 206 40.81 60.93 31.03
C SER A 206 40.05 62.26 31.16
N VAL A 207 39.49 62.50 32.34
CA VAL A 207 38.92 63.79 32.73
C VAL A 207 40.06 64.81 32.71
N HIS A 208 40.07 65.71 31.72
CA HIS A 208 40.90 66.91 31.78
C HIS A 208 40.32 67.83 32.85
N THR A 209 41.11 68.04 33.92
CA THR A 209 41.00 69.20 34.81
C THR A 209 41.96 70.27 34.30
#